data_AF-A0A8I0S958-F1
#
_entry.id   AF-A0A8I0S958-F1
#
_cell.length_a   1.000
_cell.length_b   1.000
_cell.length_c   1.000
_cell.angle_alpha   90.00
_cell.angle_beta   90.00
_cell.angle_gamma   90.00
#
_symmetry.space_group_name_H-M   'P 1'
#
loop_
_entity.id
_entity.type
_entity.pdbx_description
1 polymer ?
#
loop_
_entity_poly.entity_id
_entity_poly.type
_entity_poly.pdbx_seq_one_letter_code
_entity_poly.pdbx_strand_id
1 'polypeptide(L)'
;MQIHRVRVHRSDEALPPGEQLAGRIAAVAADPVEVDADVTEMIVNRIIDNAAVATASLTRAPVVAARAQALAHGPSTGGAGATVVGADPGTRVSAEWAAWANGVAVRELDYHDTFLAAEYSHPGDNIPPILAAAQHAAAAGRPDGRALTGADVIRGIATGYEIQVDLVKAISLHAHKIDHVAHLGPSAAAGIGTLLGLDEGTVFQAIGQALHTTTATRQSRKGAISTWKAHAPAFAGKMAVEAIDRAMRGQTSPTPIYEGEDGVIAWLLDGPDASYDVPLPAAGEAKRAILDTYTKEHSAEYQAQAWIDLARRLHHAHPVLADADAIDRVLIHSSHHTHVVIGSGANDPQKYDPRASRETLDHSIPYIFTVALQDGAWHHVDSYAPERAGRPDTVDLWRRVTTTEDPEWTRRYHSMDPAEKAFGGRVEIRLTDGSTIVDEIAVADAHPLGARPFARADYVAKLRTLADGVLEDREVDRFLALVERLPELAADELAGLTVTARPGLLDGAGSPKGLL
;
A
#
# COMPACT_ATOMS: atom_id res chain seq x y z
N MET A 1 14.68 12.02 15.16
CA MET A 1 14.97 10.71 14.56
C MET A 1 16.29 10.21 15.12
N GLN A 2 16.37 8.95 15.56
CA GLN A 2 17.60 8.28 15.97
C GLN A 2 17.97 7.21 14.96
N ILE A 3 19.27 7.09 14.64
CA ILE A 3 19.77 6.07 13.73
C ILE A 3 20.30 4.89 14.55
N HIS A 4 19.78 3.71 14.27
CA HIS A 4 20.07 2.47 14.97
C HIS A 4 20.90 1.54 14.08
N ARG A 5 22.16 1.30 14.46
CA ARG A 5 22.96 0.25 13.83
C ARG A 5 22.43 -1.12 14.24
N VAL A 6 22.03 -1.92 13.26
CA VAL A 6 21.53 -3.28 13.43
C VAL A 6 22.50 -4.21 12.69
N ARG A 7 23.16 -5.12 13.42
CA ARG A 7 24.12 -6.08 12.87
C ARG A 7 23.77 -7.49 13.30
N VAL A 8 24.38 -8.48 12.66
CA VAL A 8 24.29 -9.86 13.13
C VAL A 8 25.10 -10.05 14.41
N HIS A 9 24.59 -10.87 15.33
CA HIS A 9 25.19 -11.28 16.59
C HIS A 9 25.24 -12.80 16.67
N ARG A 10 26.41 -13.34 17.05
CA ARG A 10 26.59 -14.77 17.32
C ARG A 10 25.77 -15.18 18.54
N SER A 11 25.40 -16.46 18.64
CA SER A 11 24.61 -16.98 19.77
C SER A 11 25.30 -16.84 21.13
N ASP A 12 26.62 -16.66 21.17
CA ASP A 12 27.41 -16.40 22.38
C ASP A 12 27.50 -14.90 22.75
N GLU A 13 27.02 -13.99 21.88
CA GLU A 13 26.95 -12.55 22.14
C GLU A 13 25.63 -12.19 22.80
N ALA A 14 25.67 -11.64 24.01
CA ALA A 14 24.47 -11.14 24.66
C ALA A 14 23.94 -9.89 23.93
N LEU A 15 22.70 -9.97 23.43
CA LEU A 15 21.95 -8.83 22.90
C LEU A 15 20.61 -8.71 23.64
N PRO A 16 20.50 -7.83 24.66
CA PRO A 16 19.29 -7.73 25.47
C PRO A 16 18.10 -7.24 24.62
N PRO A 17 16.85 -7.63 24.95
CA PRO A 17 15.67 -7.31 24.12
C PRO A 17 15.55 -5.84 23.71
N GLY A 18 15.79 -4.88 24.62
CA GLY A 18 15.72 -3.45 24.31
C GLY A 18 16.81 -2.92 23.36
N GLU A 19 17.88 -3.67 23.14
CA GLU A 19 18.92 -3.33 22.16
C GLU A 19 18.65 -3.93 20.78
N GLN A 20 17.77 -4.93 20.69
CA GLN A 20 17.32 -5.52 19.43
C GLN A 20 16.39 -4.55 18.69
N LEU A 21 16.39 -4.58 17.37
CA LEU A 21 15.52 -3.78 16.52
C LEU A 21 14.04 -4.06 16.85
N ALA A 22 13.67 -5.32 17.07
CA ALA A 22 12.32 -5.68 17.50
C ALA A 22 11.93 -5.01 18.84
N GLY A 23 12.87 -4.89 19.78
CA GLY A 23 12.64 -4.21 21.06
C GLY A 23 12.55 -2.70 20.91
N ARG A 24 13.37 -2.10 20.04
CA ARG A 24 13.29 -0.67 19.71
C ARG A 24 11.97 -0.31 19.03
N ILE A 25 11.50 -1.15 18.11
CA ILE A 25 10.16 -1.00 17.49
C ILE A 25 9.06 -1.13 18.55
N ALA A 26 9.17 -2.09 19.48
CA ALA A 26 8.21 -2.24 20.57
C ALA A 26 8.18 -1.00 21.50
N ALA A 27 9.33 -0.39 21.79
CA ALA A 27 9.41 0.85 22.55
C ALA A 27 8.72 2.02 21.81
N VAL A 28 8.93 2.15 20.49
CA VAL A 28 8.22 3.14 19.67
C VAL A 28 6.71 2.92 19.71
N ALA A 29 6.27 1.66 19.67
CA ALA A 29 4.85 1.29 19.72
C ALA A 29 4.21 1.57 21.09
N ALA A 30 4.94 1.38 22.18
CA ALA A 30 4.48 1.66 23.54
C ALA A 30 4.55 3.14 23.93
N ASP A 31 5.30 3.95 23.18
CA ASP A 31 5.46 5.38 23.45
C ASP A 31 4.11 6.13 23.41
N PRO A 32 3.68 6.78 24.52
CA PRO A 32 2.43 7.50 24.62
C PRO A 32 2.41 8.84 23.87
N VAL A 33 3.47 9.22 23.14
CA VAL A 33 3.53 10.46 22.34
C VAL A 33 2.25 10.70 21.54
N GLU A 34 1.75 11.93 21.60
CA GLU A 34 0.53 12.34 20.90
C GLU A 34 0.73 12.39 19.38
N VAL A 35 -0.37 12.26 18.64
CA VAL A 35 -0.37 12.34 17.18
C VAL A 35 -0.69 13.77 16.76
N ASP A 36 0.17 14.37 15.95
CA ASP A 36 -0.01 15.73 15.46
C ASP A 36 -1.28 15.87 14.60
N ALA A 37 -1.83 17.08 14.52
CA ALA A 37 -3.08 17.34 13.81
C ALA A 37 -2.97 17.05 12.29
N ASP A 38 -1.85 17.38 11.65
CA ASP A 38 -1.61 17.10 10.23
C ASP A 38 -1.49 15.61 9.93
N VAL A 39 -0.85 14.86 10.83
CA VAL A 39 -0.80 13.39 10.79
C VAL A 39 -2.20 12.80 10.94
N THR A 40 -3.01 13.33 11.88
CA THR A 40 -4.40 12.92 12.08
C THR A 40 -5.25 13.15 10.82
N GLU A 41 -5.17 14.34 10.22
CA GLU A 41 -5.89 14.64 8.97
C GLU A 41 -5.49 13.70 7.83
N MET A 42 -4.20 13.37 7.72
CA MET A 42 -3.72 12.42 6.72
C MET A 42 -4.21 10.99 7.00
N ILE A 43 -4.28 10.56 8.26
CA ILE A 43 -4.87 9.25 8.62
C ILE A 43 -6.32 9.15 8.15
N VAL A 44 -7.12 10.20 8.39
CA VAL A 44 -8.50 10.26 7.90
C VAL A 44 -8.53 10.15 6.37
N ASN A 45 -7.65 10.88 5.67
CA ASN A 45 -7.53 10.79 4.22
C ASN A 45 -7.17 9.38 3.74
N ARG A 46 -6.25 8.67 4.42
CA ARG A 46 -5.85 7.31 4.05
C ARG A 46 -6.95 6.28 4.31
N ILE A 47 -7.78 6.47 5.32
CA ILE A 47 -8.96 5.62 5.54
C ILE A 47 -10.00 5.85 4.43
N ILE A 48 -10.22 7.10 4.00
CA ILE A 48 -11.08 7.42 2.85
C ILE A 48 -10.52 6.76 1.57
N ASP A 49 -9.21 6.88 1.33
CA ASP A 49 -8.54 6.31 0.16
C ASP A 49 -8.68 4.79 0.11
N ASN A 50 -8.39 4.10 1.23
CA ASN A 50 -8.57 2.66 1.33
C ASN A 50 -10.02 2.24 1.12
N ALA A 51 -10.99 2.97 1.67
CA ALA A 51 -12.40 2.70 1.46
C ALA A 51 -12.80 2.87 -0.01
N ALA A 52 -12.28 3.89 -0.69
CA ALA A 52 -12.50 4.11 -2.12
C ALA A 52 -12.00 2.94 -2.97
N VAL A 53 -10.77 2.49 -2.71
CA VAL A 53 -10.15 1.39 -3.45
C VAL A 53 -10.85 0.06 -3.17
N ALA A 54 -11.17 -0.22 -1.90
CA ALA A 54 -11.92 -1.41 -1.51
C ALA A 54 -13.31 -1.44 -2.17
N THR A 55 -14.00 -0.30 -2.22
CA THR A 55 -15.30 -0.14 -2.88
C THR A 55 -15.24 -0.55 -4.35
N ALA A 56 -14.32 0.02 -5.13
CA ALA A 56 -14.18 -0.31 -6.56
C ALA A 56 -13.74 -1.77 -6.82
N SER A 57 -13.32 -2.50 -5.79
CA SER A 57 -12.84 -3.89 -5.91
C SER A 57 -13.88 -4.95 -5.50
N LEU A 58 -15.03 -4.57 -4.93
CA LEU A 58 -15.95 -5.47 -4.21
C LEU A 58 -16.44 -6.70 -5.01
N THR A 59 -16.53 -6.58 -6.33
CA THR A 59 -17.01 -7.63 -7.24
C THR A 59 -15.88 -8.37 -7.95
N ARG A 60 -14.61 -8.02 -7.70
CA ARG A 60 -13.45 -8.68 -8.30
C ARG A 60 -13.23 -10.06 -7.67
N ALA A 61 -12.89 -11.04 -8.50
CA ALA A 61 -12.79 -12.43 -8.08
C ALA A 61 -11.89 -12.68 -6.84
N PRO A 62 -10.72 -12.04 -6.68
CA PRO A 62 -9.90 -12.19 -5.47
C PRO A 62 -10.62 -11.71 -4.20
N VAL A 63 -11.30 -10.57 -4.28
CA VAL A 63 -12.05 -9.96 -3.17
C VAL A 63 -13.26 -10.80 -2.82
N VAL A 64 -13.97 -11.31 -3.83
CA VAL A 64 -15.10 -12.24 -3.66
C VAL A 64 -14.66 -13.51 -2.93
N ALA A 65 -13.53 -14.09 -3.33
CA ALA A 65 -12.98 -15.29 -2.69
C ALA A 65 -12.56 -15.02 -1.23
N ALA A 66 -11.84 -13.92 -0.98
CA ALA A 66 -11.40 -13.56 0.36
C ALA A 66 -12.58 -13.23 1.30
N ARG A 67 -13.61 -12.56 0.79
CA ARG A 67 -14.87 -12.34 1.52
C ARG A 67 -15.57 -13.65 1.86
N ALA A 68 -15.67 -14.58 0.90
CA ALA A 68 -16.27 -15.89 1.15
C ALA A 68 -15.52 -16.67 2.25
N GLN A 69 -14.18 -16.64 2.24
CA GLN A 69 -13.37 -17.25 3.31
C GLN A 69 -13.63 -16.58 4.66
N ALA A 70 -13.71 -15.25 4.72
CA ALA A 70 -13.94 -14.56 5.97
C ALA A 70 -15.33 -14.84 6.55
N LEU A 71 -16.37 -14.89 5.71
CA LEU A 71 -17.75 -15.19 6.14
C LEU A 71 -17.92 -16.61 6.69
N ALA A 72 -17.01 -17.54 6.39
CA ALA A 72 -16.98 -18.86 6.99
C ALA A 72 -16.43 -18.87 8.44
N HIS A 73 -15.90 -17.74 8.92
CA HIS A 73 -15.27 -17.63 10.24
C HIS A 73 -15.97 -16.57 11.08
N GLY A 74 -16.97 -17.01 11.85
CA GLY A 74 -17.70 -16.16 12.80
C GLY A 74 -16.79 -15.51 13.85
N PRO A 75 -17.31 -14.53 14.61
CA PRO A 75 -16.53 -13.80 15.61
C PRO A 75 -15.97 -14.76 16.68
N SER A 76 -14.72 -14.55 17.07
CA SER A 76 -14.11 -15.28 18.19
C SER A 76 -14.67 -14.79 19.53
N THR A 77 -14.56 -15.61 20.57
CA THR A 77 -15.14 -15.33 21.90
C THR A 77 -14.51 -14.14 22.64
N GLY A 78 -13.36 -13.63 22.16
CA GLY A 78 -12.60 -12.56 22.80
C GLY A 78 -13.07 -11.13 22.47
N GLY A 79 -14.08 -10.97 21.62
CA GLY A 79 -14.52 -9.64 21.20
C GLY A 79 -15.76 -9.66 20.30
N ALA A 80 -16.13 -8.49 19.78
CA ALA A 80 -17.33 -8.30 18.97
C ALA A 80 -17.20 -8.80 17.51
N GLY A 81 -16.02 -9.27 17.12
CA GLY A 81 -15.67 -9.50 15.72
C GLY A 81 -15.48 -8.19 14.95
N ALA A 82 -15.23 -8.30 13.65
CA ALA A 82 -15.01 -7.16 12.77
C ALA A 82 -15.89 -7.26 11.52
N THR A 83 -16.06 -6.13 10.84
CA THR A 83 -16.86 -6.01 9.63
C THR A 83 -16.06 -6.39 8.39
N VAL A 84 -16.74 -6.88 7.37
CA VAL A 84 -16.17 -7.09 6.02
C VAL A 84 -16.69 -6.01 5.09
N VAL A 85 -15.80 -5.32 4.39
CA VAL A 85 -16.15 -4.23 3.48
C VAL A 85 -17.13 -4.69 2.41
N GLY A 86 -18.18 -3.88 2.19
CA GLY A 86 -19.29 -4.17 1.29
C GLY A 86 -20.39 -5.07 1.88
N ALA A 87 -20.12 -5.84 2.92
CA ALA A 87 -21.12 -6.70 3.56
C ALA A 87 -22.05 -5.91 4.50
N ASP A 88 -23.12 -6.57 4.97
CA ASP A 88 -23.96 -6.06 6.05
C ASP A 88 -23.11 -5.89 7.33
N PRO A 89 -23.02 -4.68 7.93
CA PRO A 89 -22.22 -4.44 9.14
C PRO A 89 -22.67 -5.27 10.36
N GLY A 90 -23.92 -5.78 10.36
CA GLY A 90 -24.42 -6.72 11.35
C GLY A 90 -23.80 -8.13 11.22
N THR A 91 -23.25 -8.47 10.06
CA THR A 91 -22.51 -9.72 9.85
C THR A 91 -21.06 -9.53 10.29
N ARG A 92 -20.71 -10.12 11.42
CA ARG A 92 -19.36 -10.03 12.01
C ARG A 92 -18.57 -11.31 11.77
N VAL A 93 -17.28 -11.16 11.56
CA VAL A 93 -16.31 -12.26 11.40
C VAL A 93 -15.18 -12.10 12.41
N SER A 94 -14.32 -13.10 12.57
CA SER A 94 -13.13 -12.96 13.42
C SER A 94 -12.16 -11.90 12.86
N ALA A 95 -11.41 -11.25 13.75
CA ALA A 95 -10.62 -10.07 13.40
C ALA A 95 -9.55 -10.37 12.33
N GLU A 96 -8.88 -11.51 12.43
CA GLU A 96 -7.86 -11.95 11.50
C GLU A 96 -8.45 -12.22 10.10
N TRP A 97 -9.69 -12.71 10.02
CA TRP A 97 -10.37 -12.96 8.75
C TRP A 97 -10.99 -11.69 8.15
N ALA A 98 -11.42 -10.73 8.97
CA ALA A 98 -11.75 -9.39 8.49
C ALA A 98 -10.50 -8.67 7.94
N ALA A 99 -9.37 -8.74 8.65
CA ALA A 99 -8.10 -8.19 8.19
C ALA A 99 -7.70 -8.77 6.81
N TRP A 100 -7.88 -10.09 6.64
CA TRP A 100 -7.69 -10.77 5.37
C TRP A 100 -8.60 -10.25 4.26
N ALA A 101 -9.91 -10.30 4.43
CA ALA A 101 -10.85 -9.91 3.37
C ALA A 101 -10.73 -8.41 3.01
N ASN A 102 -10.63 -7.55 4.02
CA ASN A 102 -10.52 -6.10 3.80
C ASN A 102 -9.15 -5.72 3.23
N GLY A 103 -8.08 -6.40 3.63
CA GLY A 103 -6.75 -6.22 3.05
C GLY A 103 -6.70 -6.58 1.57
N VAL A 104 -7.32 -7.69 1.16
CA VAL A 104 -7.42 -8.07 -0.26
C VAL A 104 -8.17 -7.00 -1.04
N ALA A 105 -9.30 -6.50 -0.52
CA ALA A 105 -10.09 -5.44 -1.16
C ALA A 105 -9.27 -4.15 -1.37
N VAL A 106 -8.56 -3.70 -0.33
CA VAL A 106 -7.71 -2.50 -0.40
C VAL A 106 -6.55 -2.67 -1.39
N ARG A 107 -5.96 -3.87 -1.49
CA ARG A 107 -4.78 -4.09 -2.33
C ARG A 107 -5.09 -4.40 -3.79
N GLU A 108 -6.25 -4.97 -4.08
CA GLU A 108 -6.58 -5.60 -5.37
C GLU A 108 -6.36 -4.68 -6.59
N LEU A 109 -6.71 -3.39 -6.50
CA LEU A 109 -6.56 -2.46 -7.62
C LEU A 109 -5.18 -1.78 -7.69
N ASP A 110 -4.30 -2.05 -6.72
CA ASP A 110 -3.00 -1.37 -6.57
C ASP A 110 -3.12 0.16 -6.58
N TYR A 111 -4.18 0.67 -5.95
CA TYR A 111 -4.66 2.04 -6.16
C TYR A 111 -4.71 2.87 -4.86
N HIS A 112 -4.27 2.32 -3.74
CA HIS A 112 -4.04 3.08 -2.52
C HIS A 112 -2.60 3.59 -2.50
N ASP A 113 -2.19 4.16 -1.37
CA ASP A 113 -0.90 4.81 -1.23
C ASP A 113 0.32 3.88 -1.42
N THR A 114 1.49 4.50 -1.49
CA THR A 114 2.78 3.81 -1.59
C THR A 114 3.89 4.62 -0.94
N PHE A 115 5.02 3.98 -0.70
CA PHE A 115 6.25 4.66 -0.32
C PHE A 115 7.45 3.96 -0.96
N LEU A 116 8.41 4.74 -1.46
CA LEU A 116 9.55 4.25 -2.22
C LEU A 116 10.85 4.84 -1.63
N ALA A 117 11.74 3.97 -1.15
CA ALA A 117 13.07 4.30 -0.66
C ALA A 117 14.06 3.16 -0.99
N ALA A 118 14.78 2.60 -0.01
CA ALA A 118 15.60 1.42 -0.23
C ALA A 118 14.74 0.21 -0.65
N GLU A 119 13.56 0.08 -0.04
CA GLU A 119 12.50 -0.85 -0.43
C GLU A 119 11.27 -0.10 -1.03
N TYR A 120 10.31 -0.85 -1.56
CA TYR A 120 8.99 -0.37 -1.98
C TYR A 120 7.91 -0.93 -1.06
N SER A 121 6.96 -0.10 -0.67
CA SER A 121 5.87 -0.55 0.20
C SER A 121 4.55 0.13 -0.12
N HIS A 122 3.50 -0.39 0.51
CA HIS A 122 2.18 0.22 0.55
C HIS A 122 1.76 0.35 2.02
N PRO A 123 2.09 1.46 2.69
CA PRO A 123 1.79 1.63 4.11
C PRO A 123 0.29 1.59 4.46
N GLY A 124 -0.58 1.90 3.51
CA GLY A 124 -2.04 1.73 3.59
C GLY A 124 -2.50 0.32 3.93
N ASP A 125 -1.67 -0.70 3.65
CA ASP A 125 -1.96 -2.09 4.03
C ASP A 125 -1.95 -2.31 5.57
N ASN A 126 -1.46 -1.37 6.40
CA ASN A 126 -1.57 -1.44 7.86
C ASN A 126 -3.01 -1.16 8.36
N ILE A 127 -3.81 -0.41 7.61
CA ILE A 127 -5.13 0.05 8.08
C ILE A 127 -6.12 -1.10 8.28
N PRO A 128 -6.29 -2.05 7.33
CA PRO A 128 -7.23 -3.15 7.50
C PRO A 128 -7.04 -3.99 8.77
N PRO A 129 -5.83 -4.48 9.13
CA PRO A 129 -5.65 -5.25 10.35
C PRO A 129 -5.85 -4.41 11.63
N ILE A 130 -5.46 -3.14 11.63
CA ILE A 130 -5.65 -2.24 12.78
C ILE A 130 -7.15 -1.95 13.00
N LEU A 131 -7.91 -1.64 11.93
CA LEU A 131 -9.35 -1.44 12.04
C LEU A 131 -10.08 -2.72 12.46
N ALA A 132 -9.67 -3.88 11.95
CA ALA A 132 -10.27 -5.16 12.35
C ALA A 132 -10.02 -5.46 13.84
N ALA A 133 -8.81 -5.25 14.33
CA ALA A 133 -8.49 -5.37 15.76
C ALA A 133 -9.29 -4.36 16.59
N ALA A 134 -9.43 -3.13 16.13
CA ALA A 134 -10.18 -2.09 16.83
C ALA A 134 -11.67 -2.44 16.97
N GLN A 135 -12.31 -2.85 15.87
CA GLN A 135 -13.71 -3.27 15.87
C GLN A 135 -13.96 -4.52 16.72
N HIS A 136 -13.00 -5.44 16.74
CA HIS A 136 -13.08 -6.64 17.56
C HIS A 136 -12.98 -6.32 19.05
N ALA A 137 -12.00 -5.50 19.43
CA ALA A 137 -11.74 -5.13 20.82
C ALA A 137 -12.69 -4.05 21.35
N ALA A 138 -13.44 -3.35 20.50
CA ALA A 138 -14.29 -2.20 20.87
C ALA A 138 -15.16 -2.45 22.11
N ALA A 139 -15.86 -3.59 22.18
CA ALA A 139 -16.72 -3.92 23.30
C ALA A 139 -15.96 -4.34 24.58
N ALA A 140 -14.78 -4.92 24.44
CA ALA A 140 -13.94 -5.35 25.57
C ALA A 140 -13.07 -4.22 26.13
N GLY A 141 -12.75 -3.23 25.30
CA GLY A 141 -11.81 -2.17 25.62
C GLY A 141 -10.35 -2.63 25.55
N ARG A 142 -9.46 -1.78 26.05
CA ARG A 142 -8.03 -2.04 26.19
C ARG A 142 -7.75 -2.89 27.43
N PRO A 143 -6.63 -3.64 27.49
CA PRO A 143 -6.25 -4.42 28.67
C PRO A 143 -6.05 -3.58 29.95
N ASP A 144 -5.77 -2.28 29.81
CA ASP A 144 -5.68 -1.33 30.93
C ASP A 144 -7.06 -0.88 31.48
N GLY A 145 -8.16 -1.37 30.90
CA GLY A 145 -9.53 -1.08 31.32
C GLY A 145 -10.15 0.17 30.70
N ARG A 146 -9.43 0.92 29.85
CA ARG A 146 -10.01 2.05 29.10
C ARG A 146 -10.85 1.56 27.92
N ALA A 147 -11.90 2.30 27.61
CA ALA A 147 -12.62 2.13 26.36
C ALA A 147 -11.70 2.44 25.18
N LEU A 148 -11.81 1.63 24.11
CA LEU A 148 -11.12 1.90 22.85
C LEU A 148 -11.86 3.00 22.09
N THR A 149 -11.12 3.97 21.56
CA THR A 149 -11.67 5.14 20.87
C THR A 149 -11.04 5.32 19.49
N GLY A 150 -11.61 6.20 18.67
CA GLY A 150 -11.00 6.52 17.39
C GLY A 150 -9.64 7.23 17.52
N ALA A 151 -9.34 7.87 18.66
CA ALA A 151 -7.99 8.34 18.98
C ALA A 151 -6.98 7.18 19.09
N ASP A 152 -7.38 6.04 19.65
CA ASP A 152 -6.51 4.85 19.69
C ASP A 152 -6.28 4.27 18.28
N VAL A 153 -7.29 4.33 17.40
CA VAL A 153 -7.15 3.96 15.97
C VAL A 153 -6.13 4.85 15.27
N ILE A 154 -6.21 6.17 15.48
CA ILE A 154 -5.24 7.14 14.93
C ILE A 154 -3.82 6.81 15.38
N ARG A 155 -3.61 6.57 16.68
CA ARG A 155 -2.30 6.19 17.23
C ARG A 155 -1.77 4.89 16.63
N GLY A 156 -2.61 3.87 16.51
CA GLY A 156 -2.24 2.59 15.91
C GLY A 156 -1.80 2.75 14.46
N ILE A 157 -2.56 3.49 13.65
CA ILE A 157 -2.22 3.74 12.23
C ILE A 157 -0.93 4.56 12.13
N ALA A 158 -0.75 5.61 12.94
CA ALA A 158 0.48 6.40 12.98
C ALA A 158 1.71 5.51 13.24
N THR A 159 1.65 4.62 14.24
CA THR A 159 2.73 3.65 14.53
C THR A 159 2.97 2.71 13.35
N GLY A 160 1.92 2.11 12.77
CA GLY A 160 2.08 1.18 11.66
C GLY A 160 2.77 1.82 10.45
N TYR A 161 2.40 3.06 10.13
CA TYR A 161 3.04 3.82 9.06
C TYR A 161 4.49 4.17 9.39
N GLU A 162 4.77 4.68 10.59
CA GLU A 162 6.13 5.03 11.04
C GLU A 162 7.08 3.85 10.88
N ILE A 163 6.73 2.72 11.50
CA ILE A 163 7.59 1.54 11.52
C ILE A 163 7.83 1.00 10.10
N GLN A 164 6.79 0.92 9.26
CA GLN A 164 6.99 0.40 7.92
C GLN A 164 7.85 1.34 7.06
N VAL A 165 7.61 2.65 7.11
CA VAL A 165 8.38 3.63 6.34
C VAL A 165 9.84 3.64 6.78
N ASP A 166 10.11 3.56 8.07
CA ASP A 166 11.46 3.53 8.62
C ASP A 166 12.24 2.27 8.23
N LEU A 167 11.59 1.10 8.29
CA LEU A 167 12.17 -0.14 7.77
C LEU A 167 12.45 -0.07 6.27
N VAL A 168 11.53 0.54 5.50
CA VAL A 168 11.65 0.71 4.05
C VAL A 168 12.76 1.70 3.67
N LYS A 169 13.03 2.71 4.50
CA LYS A 169 14.15 3.65 4.33
C LYS A 169 15.51 2.95 4.46
N ALA A 170 15.60 1.86 5.23
CA ALA A 170 16.87 1.25 5.63
C ALA A 170 17.18 -0.13 5.03
N ILE A 171 16.17 -1.01 4.87
CA ILE A 171 16.39 -2.42 4.55
C ILE A 171 15.69 -2.78 3.23
N SER A 172 16.47 -3.02 2.19
CA SER A 172 15.99 -3.45 0.87
C SER A 172 15.80 -4.98 0.81
N LEU A 173 14.57 -5.46 0.99
CA LEU A 173 14.19 -6.86 0.80
C LEU A 173 14.23 -7.29 -0.68
N HIS A 174 13.96 -6.34 -1.58
CA HIS A 174 13.92 -6.51 -3.03
C HIS A 174 15.28 -6.96 -3.59
N ALA A 175 16.38 -6.45 -3.03
CA ALA A 175 17.74 -6.88 -3.37
C ALA A 175 17.90 -8.41 -3.20
N HIS A 176 17.22 -8.98 -2.20
CA HIS A 176 17.29 -10.40 -1.84
C HIS A 176 16.13 -11.24 -2.38
N LYS A 177 15.30 -10.66 -3.27
CA LYS A 177 14.10 -11.32 -3.82
C LYS A 177 13.14 -11.76 -2.72
N ILE A 178 13.04 -10.99 -1.65
CA ILE A 178 12.03 -11.13 -0.60
C ILE A 178 10.90 -10.13 -0.88
N ASP A 179 9.67 -10.54 -0.58
CA ASP A 179 8.50 -9.68 -0.73
C ASP A 179 8.48 -8.61 0.37
N HIS A 180 8.08 -7.39 0.03
CA HIS A 180 8.10 -6.24 0.96
C HIS A 180 7.17 -6.41 2.16
N VAL A 181 6.24 -7.37 2.09
CA VAL A 181 5.29 -7.66 3.17
C VAL A 181 5.98 -8.15 4.45
N ALA A 182 7.27 -8.54 4.38
CA ALA A 182 8.08 -8.84 5.55
C ALA A 182 8.30 -7.60 6.45
N HIS A 183 8.23 -6.38 5.90
CA HIS A 183 8.20 -5.15 6.71
C HIS A 183 6.79 -4.82 7.23
N LEU A 184 5.75 -5.26 6.52
CA LEU A 184 4.35 -5.00 6.87
C LEU A 184 3.89 -5.81 8.09
N GLY A 185 4.30 -7.07 8.22
CA GLY A 185 3.94 -7.90 9.38
C GLY A 185 4.33 -7.24 10.72
N PRO A 186 5.61 -6.89 10.92
CA PRO A 186 6.08 -6.18 12.11
C PRO A 186 5.41 -4.83 12.34
N SER A 187 5.20 -4.04 11.28
CA SER A 187 4.58 -2.72 11.39
C SER A 187 3.11 -2.80 11.79
N ALA A 188 2.36 -3.75 11.23
CA ALA A 188 0.97 -3.99 11.60
C ALA A 188 0.88 -4.51 13.05
N ALA A 189 1.79 -5.40 13.47
CA ALA A 189 1.85 -5.87 14.85
C ALA A 189 2.14 -4.73 15.83
N ALA A 190 3.10 -3.84 15.50
CA ALA A 190 3.40 -2.65 16.28
C ALA A 190 2.18 -1.70 16.36
N GLY A 191 1.50 -1.45 15.24
CA GLY A 191 0.30 -0.61 15.19
C GLY A 191 -0.86 -1.17 16.02
N ILE A 192 -1.11 -2.48 15.96
CA ILE A 192 -2.10 -3.15 16.82
C ILE A 192 -1.68 -3.08 18.30
N GLY A 193 -0.39 -3.24 18.60
CA GLY A 193 0.16 -3.08 19.94
C GLY A 193 -0.11 -1.69 20.52
N THR A 194 0.13 -0.62 19.74
CA THR A 194 -0.19 0.75 20.12
C THR A 194 -1.70 0.95 20.32
N LEU A 195 -2.52 0.47 19.37
CA LEU A 195 -3.99 0.57 19.43
C LEU A 195 -4.52 -0.01 20.75
N LEU A 196 -4.06 -1.21 21.11
CA LEU A 196 -4.51 -1.91 22.31
C LEU A 196 -3.81 -1.44 23.58
N GLY A 197 -2.77 -0.60 23.48
CA GLY A 197 -2.00 -0.15 24.65
C GLY A 197 -1.22 -1.27 25.34
N LEU A 198 -0.66 -2.20 24.57
CA LEU A 198 0.09 -3.34 25.11
C LEU A 198 1.45 -2.91 25.64
N ASP A 199 1.99 -3.69 26.57
CA ASP A 199 3.35 -3.50 27.07
C ASP A 199 4.41 -3.86 26.01
N GLU A 200 5.60 -3.26 26.12
CA GLU A 200 6.72 -3.50 25.20
C GLU A 200 7.06 -4.99 25.05
N GLY A 201 6.97 -5.78 26.12
CA GLY A 201 7.27 -7.21 26.09
C GLY A 201 6.31 -7.99 25.19
N THR A 202 5.02 -7.71 25.30
CA THR A 202 3.99 -8.32 24.43
C THR A 202 4.19 -7.91 22.97
N VAL A 203 4.41 -6.61 22.69
CA VAL A 203 4.62 -6.13 21.31
C VAL A 203 5.90 -6.71 20.71
N PHE A 204 6.98 -6.80 21.48
CA PHE A 204 8.24 -7.43 21.08
C PHE A 204 8.06 -8.87 20.59
N GLN A 205 7.32 -9.69 21.35
CA GLN A 205 7.05 -11.08 20.94
C GLN A 205 6.20 -11.16 19.68
N ALA A 206 5.22 -10.27 19.53
CA ALA A 206 4.37 -10.22 18.35
C ALA A 206 5.16 -9.84 17.08
N ILE A 207 6.05 -8.84 17.16
CA ILE A 207 6.93 -8.44 16.05
C ILE A 207 7.83 -9.60 15.62
N GLY A 208 8.43 -10.33 16.57
CA GLY A 208 9.27 -11.49 16.27
C GLY A 208 8.54 -12.56 15.46
N GLN A 209 7.32 -12.92 15.86
CA GLN A 209 6.51 -13.90 15.11
C GLN A 209 6.05 -13.33 13.76
N ALA A 210 5.61 -12.08 13.72
CA ALA A 210 5.10 -11.45 12.52
C ALA A 210 6.17 -11.39 11.43
N LEU A 211 7.40 -10.95 11.74
CA LEU A 211 8.50 -10.97 10.78
C LEU A 211 8.78 -12.39 10.28
N HIS A 212 8.93 -13.33 11.21
CA HIS A 212 9.29 -14.72 10.89
C HIS A 212 8.30 -15.37 9.92
N THR A 213 7.00 -15.14 10.13
CA THR A 213 5.93 -15.81 9.39
C THR A 213 5.46 -15.07 8.14
N THR A 214 5.89 -13.82 7.95
CA THR A 214 5.53 -13.00 6.78
C THR A 214 6.71 -12.75 5.83
N THR A 215 7.88 -13.33 6.11
CA THR A 215 9.03 -13.29 5.21
C THR A 215 8.87 -14.33 4.10
N ALA A 216 8.33 -13.89 2.95
CA ALA A 216 8.08 -14.73 1.78
C ALA A 216 8.95 -14.34 0.58
N THR A 217 9.17 -15.27 -0.35
CA THR A 217 9.87 -14.96 -1.61
C THR A 217 9.05 -14.00 -2.47
N ARG A 218 9.73 -13.22 -3.30
CA ARG A 218 9.14 -12.27 -4.24
C ARG A 218 8.54 -12.93 -5.50
N GLN A 219 8.42 -14.26 -5.53
CA GLN A 219 7.80 -14.96 -6.65
C GLN A 219 6.34 -14.53 -6.86
N SER A 220 5.69 -14.01 -5.81
CA SER A 220 4.39 -13.33 -5.84
C SER A 220 4.28 -12.19 -6.87
N ARG A 221 5.40 -11.61 -7.33
CA ARG A 221 5.45 -10.40 -8.15
C ARG A 221 6.34 -10.53 -9.40
N LYS A 222 6.62 -11.75 -9.87
CA LYS A 222 7.45 -11.99 -11.07
C LYS A 222 6.87 -13.09 -11.97
N GLY A 223 6.92 -12.89 -13.28
CA GLY A 223 6.41 -13.84 -14.27
C GLY A 223 4.91 -13.72 -14.44
N ALA A 224 4.18 -14.84 -14.37
CA ALA A 224 2.71 -14.83 -14.32
C ALA A 224 2.24 -14.35 -12.94
N ILE A 225 2.07 -13.04 -12.79
CA ILE A 225 1.60 -12.41 -11.55
C ILE A 225 0.19 -12.92 -11.26
N SER A 226 0.05 -13.69 -10.17
CA SER A 226 -1.23 -14.27 -9.77
C SER A 226 -2.00 -13.34 -8.85
N THR A 227 -3.25 -13.68 -8.57
CA THR A 227 -4.11 -12.99 -7.59
C THR A 227 -3.51 -12.99 -6.18
N TRP A 228 -2.48 -13.79 -5.91
CA TRP A 228 -1.72 -13.76 -4.65
C TRP A 228 -1.07 -12.39 -4.39
N LYS A 229 -0.80 -11.57 -5.43
CA LYS A 229 -0.30 -10.19 -5.26
C LYS A 229 -1.18 -9.36 -4.32
N ALA A 230 -2.50 -9.52 -4.38
CA ALA A 230 -3.46 -8.85 -3.51
C ALA A 230 -3.57 -9.52 -2.12
N HIS A 231 -3.37 -10.83 -2.06
CA HIS A 231 -3.45 -11.61 -0.81
C HIS A 231 -2.20 -11.50 0.06
N ALA A 232 -1.03 -11.27 -0.51
CA ALA A 232 0.23 -11.21 0.23
C ALA A 232 0.24 -10.19 1.37
N PRO A 233 -0.15 -8.91 1.18
CA PRO A 233 -0.21 -7.97 2.31
C PRO A 233 -1.36 -8.28 3.26
N ALA A 234 -2.51 -8.75 2.76
CA ALA A 234 -3.62 -9.20 3.59
C ALA A 234 -3.23 -10.36 4.52
N PHE A 235 -2.39 -11.28 4.02
CA PHE A 235 -1.78 -12.35 4.81
C PHE A 235 -0.93 -11.78 5.94
N ALA A 236 -0.06 -10.79 5.65
CA ALA A 236 0.77 -10.17 6.67
C ALA A 236 -0.06 -9.48 7.77
N GLY A 237 -1.13 -8.77 7.38
CA GLY A 237 -2.09 -8.19 8.32
C GLY A 237 -2.82 -9.23 9.16
N LYS A 238 -3.27 -10.34 8.55
CA LYS A 238 -3.87 -11.48 9.26
C LYS A 238 -2.90 -12.07 10.29
N MET A 239 -1.65 -12.30 9.88
CA MET A 239 -0.61 -12.85 10.76
C MET A 239 -0.23 -11.90 11.89
N ALA A 240 -0.29 -10.58 11.69
CA ALA A 240 -0.08 -9.60 12.76
C ALA A 240 -1.16 -9.69 13.85
N VAL A 241 -2.43 -9.87 13.48
CA VAL A 241 -3.53 -10.09 14.44
C VAL A 241 -3.29 -11.37 15.25
N GLU A 242 -2.93 -12.47 14.60
CA GLU A 242 -2.64 -13.74 15.27
C GLU A 242 -1.39 -13.68 16.15
N ALA A 243 -0.35 -12.96 15.72
CA ALA A 243 0.88 -12.78 16.51
C ALA A 243 0.60 -11.99 17.79
N ILE A 244 -0.24 -10.95 17.72
CA ILE A 244 -0.68 -10.18 18.88
C ILE A 244 -1.51 -11.06 19.83
N ASP A 245 -2.53 -11.78 19.33
CA ASP A 245 -3.34 -12.66 20.18
C ASP A 245 -2.48 -13.71 20.89
N ARG A 246 -1.52 -14.33 20.18
CA ARG A 246 -0.60 -15.31 20.77
C ARG A 246 0.32 -14.68 21.82
N ALA A 247 0.87 -13.50 21.56
CA ALA A 247 1.73 -12.78 22.52
C ALA A 247 0.96 -12.35 23.77
N MET A 248 -0.27 -11.85 23.63
CA MET A 248 -1.15 -11.50 24.77
C MET A 248 -1.47 -12.70 25.66
N ARG A 249 -1.35 -13.93 25.16
CA ARG A 249 -1.45 -15.19 25.93
C ARG A 249 -0.13 -15.59 26.60
N GLY A 250 0.84 -14.67 26.70
CA GLY A 250 2.13 -14.86 27.35
C GLY A 250 3.10 -15.78 26.59
N GLN A 251 2.88 -15.99 25.29
CA GLN A 251 3.74 -16.85 24.48
C GLN A 251 4.89 -16.05 23.86
N THR A 252 6.05 -16.71 23.74
CA THR A 252 7.28 -16.12 23.20
C THR A 252 7.52 -16.52 21.73
N SER A 253 8.46 -15.83 21.09
CA SER A 253 8.79 -15.89 19.66
C SER A 253 10.30 -15.98 19.46
N PRO A 254 10.79 -16.32 18.24
CA PRO A 254 12.23 -16.37 17.97
C PRO A 254 12.92 -15.02 18.22
N THR A 255 14.09 -15.05 18.87
CA THR A 255 14.85 -13.86 19.29
C THR A 255 16.36 -14.14 19.27
N PRO A 256 17.21 -13.17 18.88
CA PRO A 256 16.87 -11.91 18.20
C PRO A 256 16.48 -12.16 16.75
N ILE A 257 15.29 -11.68 16.32
CA ILE A 257 14.72 -12.08 15.03
C ILE A 257 15.45 -11.46 13.82
N TYR A 258 15.91 -10.22 13.93
CA TYR A 258 16.67 -9.56 12.87
C TYR A 258 18.15 -9.94 12.98
N GLU A 259 18.72 -9.78 14.18
CA GLU A 259 20.15 -9.84 14.47
C GLU A 259 20.72 -11.22 14.75
N GLY A 260 19.88 -12.24 14.98
CA GLY A 260 20.37 -13.55 15.41
C GLY A 260 21.32 -14.19 14.41
N GLU A 261 22.18 -15.08 14.93
CA GLU A 261 23.07 -15.93 14.13
C GLU A 261 22.28 -16.70 13.05
N ASP A 262 21.08 -17.14 13.38
CA ASP A 262 20.10 -17.74 12.46
C ASP A 262 18.92 -16.79 12.11
N GLY A 263 19.14 -15.48 12.25
CA GLY A 263 18.15 -14.43 12.04
C GLY A 263 17.95 -14.03 10.58
N VAL A 264 17.00 -13.12 10.36
CA VAL A 264 16.63 -12.65 9.01
C VAL A 264 17.82 -12.02 8.28
N ILE A 265 18.61 -11.19 8.98
CA ILE A 265 19.76 -10.52 8.34
C ILE A 265 20.79 -11.55 7.87
N ALA A 266 21.13 -12.50 8.74
CA ALA A 266 22.21 -13.45 8.51
C ALA A 266 21.95 -14.39 7.32
N TRP A 267 20.71 -14.84 7.14
CA TRP A 267 20.40 -15.90 6.17
C TRP A 267 19.50 -15.50 5.02
N LEU A 268 18.69 -14.46 5.19
CA LEU A 268 17.72 -14.05 4.18
C LEU A 268 18.15 -12.76 3.48
N LEU A 269 19.05 -11.97 4.07
CA LEU A 269 19.52 -10.70 3.52
C LEU A 269 21.02 -10.74 3.15
N ASP A 270 21.80 -9.76 3.62
CA ASP A 270 23.19 -9.51 3.21
C ASP A 270 24.24 -10.42 3.88
N GLY A 271 23.83 -11.38 4.72
CA GLY A 271 24.74 -12.38 5.30
C GLY A 271 25.18 -12.08 6.75
N PRO A 272 26.03 -12.96 7.34
CA PRO A 272 26.43 -12.88 8.75
C PRO A 272 27.30 -11.67 9.12
N ASP A 273 27.89 -10.97 8.14
CA ASP A 273 28.69 -9.77 8.37
C ASP A 273 27.90 -8.46 8.09
N ALA A 274 26.62 -8.59 7.75
CA ALA A 274 25.78 -7.48 7.33
C ALA A 274 25.38 -6.56 8.49
N SER A 275 25.08 -5.31 8.12
CA SER A 275 24.47 -4.37 9.04
C SER A 275 23.77 -3.21 8.34
N TYR A 276 22.71 -2.73 8.97
CA TYR A 276 21.82 -1.68 8.49
C TYR A 276 21.75 -0.53 9.49
N ASP A 277 21.49 0.67 8.98
CA ASP A 277 21.23 1.87 9.78
C ASP A 277 19.75 2.20 9.68
N VAL A 278 18.98 1.77 10.69
CA VAL A 278 17.52 1.91 10.70
C VAL A 278 17.15 3.21 11.45
N PRO A 279 16.49 4.18 10.79
CA PRO A 279 15.93 5.33 11.49
C PRO A 279 14.73 4.87 12.34
N LEU A 280 14.60 5.34 13.58
CA LEU A 280 13.37 5.25 14.37
C LEU A 280 13.18 6.56 15.15
N PRO A 281 11.94 6.98 15.45
CA PRO A 281 11.72 8.15 16.29
C PRO A 281 12.33 7.96 17.68
N ALA A 282 12.87 9.05 18.24
CA ALA A 282 13.28 9.07 19.65
C ALA A 282 12.05 8.98 20.56
N ALA A 283 12.25 8.60 21.83
CA ALA A 283 11.19 8.65 22.83
C ALA A 283 10.60 10.08 22.93
N GLY A 284 9.27 10.19 22.82
CA GLY A 284 8.53 11.45 22.82
C GLY A 284 8.54 12.19 21.46
N GLU A 285 9.16 11.65 20.42
CA GLU A 285 9.12 12.21 19.07
C GLU A 285 7.86 11.77 18.32
N ALA A 286 7.19 12.73 17.67
CA ALA A 286 5.96 12.48 16.93
C ALA A 286 6.19 11.53 15.74
N LYS A 287 5.25 10.61 15.54
CA LYS A 287 5.22 9.65 14.43
C LYS A 287 4.61 10.32 13.21
N ARG A 288 5.43 10.75 12.25
CA ARG A 288 5.05 11.65 11.14
C ARG A 288 5.22 11.03 9.75
N ALA A 289 5.75 9.81 9.64
CA ALA A 289 6.14 9.21 8.36
C ALA A 289 4.99 9.03 7.35
N ILE A 290 3.73 9.00 7.80
CA ILE A 290 2.56 8.98 6.91
C ILE A 290 2.50 10.19 5.97
N LEU A 291 3.08 11.32 6.36
CA LEU A 291 3.13 12.54 5.54
C LEU A 291 4.13 12.40 4.38
N ASP A 292 5.07 11.47 4.49
CA ASP A 292 6.04 11.15 3.43
C ASP A 292 5.46 10.16 2.40
N THR A 293 4.27 9.57 2.63
CA THR A 293 3.70 8.56 1.71
C THR A 293 2.93 9.19 0.56
N TYR A 294 2.85 8.47 -0.56
CA TYR A 294 2.35 9.02 -1.81
C TYR A 294 1.01 8.40 -2.21
N THR A 295 0.00 9.23 -2.46
CA THR A 295 -1.27 8.78 -3.05
C THR A 295 -1.10 8.41 -4.51
N LYS A 296 -1.80 7.36 -4.94
CA LYS A 296 -2.06 7.12 -6.37
C LYS A 296 -3.35 7.82 -6.79
N GLU A 297 -3.23 8.81 -7.66
CA GLU A 297 -4.40 9.40 -8.32
C GLU A 297 -4.92 8.52 -9.45
N HIS A 298 -4.03 7.73 -10.07
CA HIS A 298 -4.37 6.84 -11.18
C HIS A 298 -4.18 5.37 -10.79
N SER A 299 -5.10 4.47 -11.21
CA SER A 299 -4.90 3.03 -10.99
C SER A 299 -3.85 2.57 -11.98
N ALA A 300 -2.59 2.49 -11.54
CA ALA A 300 -1.42 2.02 -12.27
C ALA A 300 -0.24 1.82 -11.29
N GLU A 301 0.86 1.24 -11.74
CA GLU A 301 2.10 1.24 -10.96
C GLU A 301 2.53 2.70 -10.62
N TYR A 302 3.15 2.92 -9.45
CA TYR A 302 3.42 4.28 -8.98
C TYR A 302 4.37 5.06 -9.91
N GLN A 303 5.34 4.36 -10.48
CA GLN A 303 6.33 4.89 -11.41
C GLN A 303 5.67 5.36 -12.72
N ALA A 304 4.40 5.00 -12.96
CA ALA A 304 3.60 5.48 -14.09
C ALA A 304 2.80 6.76 -13.80
N GLN A 305 2.60 7.15 -12.54
CA GLN A 305 1.71 8.26 -12.17
C GLN A 305 2.12 9.57 -12.86
N ALA A 306 3.40 9.95 -12.74
CA ALA A 306 3.91 11.17 -13.34
C ALA A 306 3.81 11.16 -14.87
N TRP A 307 3.95 9.99 -15.51
CA TRP A 307 3.81 9.84 -16.95
C TRP A 307 2.37 10.01 -17.43
N ILE A 308 1.39 9.56 -16.63
CA ILE A 308 -0.03 9.80 -16.93
C ILE A 308 -0.31 11.30 -16.87
N ASP A 309 0.14 12.00 -15.83
CA ASP A 309 -0.07 13.43 -15.68
C ASP A 309 0.61 14.24 -16.81
N LEU A 310 1.85 13.87 -17.16
CA LEU A 310 2.57 14.49 -18.27
C LEU A 310 1.87 14.24 -19.62
N ALA A 311 1.41 13.02 -19.88
CA ALA A 311 0.70 12.67 -21.11
C ALA A 311 -0.62 13.45 -21.24
N ARG A 312 -1.40 13.57 -20.15
CA ARG A 312 -2.63 14.37 -20.11
C ARG A 312 -2.35 15.86 -20.36
N ARG A 313 -1.30 16.40 -19.73
CA ARG A 313 -0.86 17.78 -19.96
C ARG A 313 -0.51 18.02 -21.42
N LEU A 314 0.28 17.11 -22.01
CA LEU A 314 0.69 17.18 -23.41
C LEU A 314 -0.49 17.06 -24.38
N HIS A 315 -1.45 16.18 -24.11
CA HIS A 315 -2.69 16.06 -24.88
C HIS A 315 -3.43 17.39 -24.98
N HIS A 316 -3.65 18.04 -23.83
CA HIS A 316 -4.39 19.30 -23.78
C HIS A 316 -3.60 20.48 -24.36
N ALA A 317 -2.28 20.50 -24.21
CA ALA A 317 -1.42 21.55 -24.77
C ALA A 317 -1.21 21.40 -26.29
N HIS A 318 -1.21 20.17 -26.79
CA HIS A 318 -0.91 19.83 -28.18
C HIS A 318 -1.93 18.81 -28.72
N PRO A 319 -3.14 19.24 -29.14
CA PRO A 319 -4.19 18.32 -29.61
C PRO A 319 -3.78 17.41 -30.77
N VAL A 320 -2.77 17.80 -31.55
CA VAL A 320 -2.16 16.97 -32.61
C VAL A 320 -1.62 15.63 -32.08
N LEU A 321 -1.24 15.56 -30.80
CA LEU A 321 -0.72 14.35 -30.16
C LEU A 321 -1.78 13.29 -29.87
N ALA A 322 -3.07 13.62 -30.03
CA ALA A 322 -4.14 12.62 -29.97
C ALA A 322 -4.17 11.72 -31.21
N ASP A 323 -3.60 12.19 -32.33
CA ASP A 323 -3.53 11.47 -33.60
C ASP A 323 -2.21 10.69 -33.72
N ALA A 324 -2.31 9.37 -33.80
CA ALA A 324 -1.16 8.48 -33.96
C ALA A 324 -0.39 8.74 -35.26
N ASP A 325 -1.06 9.17 -36.33
CA ASP A 325 -0.44 9.39 -37.64
C ASP A 325 0.44 10.66 -37.67
N ALA A 326 0.23 11.58 -36.71
CA ALA A 326 1.02 12.78 -36.58
C ALA A 326 2.35 12.55 -35.83
N ILE A 327 2.46 11.46 -35.08
CA ILE A 327 3.65 11.12 -34.29
C ILE A 327 4.53 10.21 -35.14
N ASP A 328 5.84 10.42 -35.14
CA ASP A 328 6.84 9.51 -35.73
C ASP A 328 7.34 8.51 -34.66
N ARG A 329 7.79 9.03 -33.51
CA ARG A 329 8.26 8.22 -32.38
C ARG A 329 8.17 8.97 -31.05
N VAL A 330 8.14 8.22 -29.95
CA VAL A 330 8.21 8.75 -28.59
C VAL A 330 9.40 8.10 -27.86
N LEU A 331 10.26 8.91 -27.27
CA LEU A 331 11.37 8.46 -26.42
C LEU A 331 11.22 9.03 -25.02
N ILE A 332 11.18 8.15 -24.02
CA ILE A 332 11.07 8.50 -22.60
C ILE A 332 12.43 8.25 -21.92
N HIS A 333 13.03 9.30 -21.37
CA HIS A 333 14.23 9.26 -20.54
C HIS A 333 13.83 9.22 -19.07
N SER A 334 14.18 8.15 -18.35
CA SER A 334 13.80 7.98 -16.93
C SER A 334 14.84 7.17 -16.16
N SER A 335 14.56 6.85 -14.90
CA SER A 335 15.42 6.05 -14.04
C SER A 335 15.61 4.62 -14.56
N HIS A 336 16.68 3.98 -14.10
CA HIS A 336 16.93 2.56 -14.30
C HIS A 336 15.69 1.73 -13.98
N HIS A 337 15.07 1.99 -12.81
CA HIS A 337 13.91 1.26 -12.35
C HIS A 337 12.74 1.36 -13.34
N THR A 338 12.37 2.57 -13.75
CA THR A 338 11.30 2.75 -14.75
C THR A 338 11.64 2.03 -16.05
N HIS A 339 12.87 2.16 -16.55
CA HIS A 339 13.31 1.54 -17.81
C HIS A 339 13.25 0.01 -17.77
N VAL A 340 13.77 -0.63 -16.72
CA VAL A 340 13.92 -2.09 -16.64
C VAL A 340 12.74 -2.82 -16.01
N VAL A 341 11.91 -2.13 -15.23
CA VAL A 341 10.74 -2.74 -14.57
C VAL A 341 9.50 -2.55 -15.43
N ILE A 342 9.21 -1.35 -15.94
CA ILE A 342 7.97 -1.03 -16.67
C ILE A 342 8.13 -0.45 -18.06
N GLY A 343 9.35 -0.11 -18.44
CA GLY A 343 9.70 0.38 -19.76
C GLY A 343 10.09 -0.73 -20.74
N SER A 344 10.60 -0.30 -21.88
CA SER A 344 11.15 -1.16 -22.93
C SER A 344 12.34 -2.02 -22.47
N GLY A 345 13.08 -1.59 -21.45
CA GLY A 345 14.23 -2.32 -20.91
C GLY A 345 13.85 -3.59 -20.13
N ALA A 346 12.57 -3.77 -19.80
CA ALA A 346 12.07 -5.01 -19.20
C ALA A 346 12.22 -6.23 -20.12
N ASN A 347 12.34 -6.01 -21.44
CA ASN A 347 12.41 -7.05 -22.47
C ASN A 347 11.25 -8.07 -22.38
N ASP A 348 10.08 -7.58 -21.96
CA ASP A 348 8.85 -8.34 -21.78
C ASP A 348 7.89 -8.04 -22.94
N PRO A 349 7.73 -8.94 -23.93
CA PRO A 349 6.89 -8.68 -25.09
C PRO A 349 5.41 -8.54 -24.73
N GLN A 350 4.96 -9.08 -23.58
CA GLN A 350 3.58 -8.92 -23.10
C GLN A 350 3.25 -7.46 -22.79
N LYS A 351 4.25 -6.60 -22.51
CA LYS A 351 4.06 -5.15 -22.33
C LYS A 351 3.77 -4.39 -23.61
N TYR A 352 3.71 -5.08 -24.75
CA TYR A 352 3.31 -4.58 -26.06
C TYR A 352 2.20 -5.44 -26.71
N ASP A 353 1.59 -6.36 -25.97
CA ASP A 353 0.48 -7.20 -26.45
C ASP A 353 -0.87 -6.57 -26.08
N PRO A 354 -1.72 -6.19 -27.05
CA PRO A 354 -3.06 -5.64 -26.78
C PRO A 354 -4.02 -6.62 -26.10
N ARG A 355 -3.66 -7.90 -25.99
CA ARG A 355 -4.42 -8.94 -25.28
C ARG A 355 -3.85 -9.24 -23.89
N ALA A 356 -2.84 -8.49 -23.45
CA ALA A 356 -2.26 -8.66 -22.13
C ALA A 356 -3.30 -8.40 -21.03
N SER A 357 -3.09 -9.03 -19.88
CA SER A 357 -3.94 -8.82 -18.72
C SER A 357 -3.86 -7.37 -18.23
N ARG A 358 -4.88 -6.92 -17.47
CA ARG A 358 -4.85 -5.61 -16.82
C ARG A 358 -3.59 -5.45 -15.96
N GLU A 359 -3.21 -6.50 -15.24
CA GLU A 359 -2.05 -6.59 -14.36
C GLU A 359 -0.71 -6.55 -15.11
N THR A 360 -0.73 -6.65 -16.44
CA THR A 360 0.44 -6.39 -17.31
C THR A 360 0.39 -4.97 -17.87
N LEU A 361 -0.78 -4.50 -18.29
CA LEU A 361 -0.96 -3.17 -18.87
C LEU A 361 -0.75 -2.06 -17.84
N ASP A 362 -1.11 -2.28 -16.57
CA ASP A 362 -0.86 -1.35 -15.45
C ASP A 362 0.63 -1.23 -15.08
N HIS A 363 1.50 -2.11 -15.63
CA HIS A 363 2.97 -2.10 -15.51
C HIS A 363 3.64 -1.90 -16.90
N SER A 364 2.97 -1.27 -17.88
CA SER A 364 3.54 -0.95 -19.20
C SER A 364 3.54 0.55 -19.44
N ILE A 365 4.68 1.23 -19.23
CA ILE A 365 4.82 2.67 -19.55
C ILE A 365 4.47 2.98 -21.01
N PRO A 366 4.92 2.17 -22.00
CA PRO A 366 4.53 2.41 -23.39
C PRO A 366 3.01 2.43 -23.60
N TYR A 367 2.27 1.50 -22.98
CA TYR A 367 0.82 1.47 -23.04
C TYR A 367 0.20 2.68 -22.33
N ILE A 368 0.59 2.88 -21.06
CA ILE A 368 0.03 3.87 -20.17
C ILE A 368 0.19 5.27 -20.75
N PHE A 369 1.40 5.62 -21.19
CA PHE A 369 1.67 6.92 -21.79
C PHE A 369 0.86 7.11 -23.08
N THR A 370 0.75 6.09 -23.92
CA THR A 370 -0.01 6.15 -25.18
C THR A 370 -1.49 6.43 -24.93
N VAL A 371 -2.14 5.66 -24.06
CA VAL A 371 -3.58 5.81 -23.81
C VAL A 371 -3.87 7.14 -23.12
N ALA A 372 -3.07 7.54 -22.13
CA ALA A 372 -3.22 8.83 -21.46
C ALA A 372 -3.00 10.02 -22.43
N LEU A 373 -2.08 9.89 -23.38
CA LEU A 373 -1.79 10.92 -24.39
C LEU A 373 -2.91 11.01 -25.42
N GLN A 374 -3.48 9.89 -25.86
CA GLN A 374 -4.56 9.89 -26.85
C GLN A 374 -5.88 10.40 -26.24
N ASP A 375 -6.20 9.98 -25.02
CA ASP A 375 -7.51 10.23 -24.43
C ASP A 375 -7.53 11.52 -23.60
N GLY A 376 -6.38 12.06 -23.20
CA GLY A 376 -6.30 13.19 -22.27
C GLY A 376 -6.80 12.85 -20.87
N ALA A 377 -7.06 11.57 -20.59
CA ALA A 377 -7.63 11.06 -19.35
C ALA A 377 -7.09 9.66 -19.04
N TRP A 378 -7.26 9.24 -17.79
CA TRP A 378 -6.98 7.88 -17.33
C TRP A 378 -8.07 7.41 -16.39
N HIS A 379 -8.72 6.30 -16.73
CA HIS A 379 -9.79 5.72 -15.93
C HIS A 379 -9.46 4.28 -15.53
N HIS A 380 -9.70 3.94 -14.27
CA HIS A 380 -9.28 2.66 -13.67
C HIS A 380 -9.90 1.40 -14.29
N VAL A 381 -10.97 1.53 -15.08
CA VAL A 381 -11.61 0.46 -15.85
C VAL A 381 -11.48 0.72 -17.35
N ASP A 382 -11.95 1.87 -17.82
CA ASP A 382 -12.10 2.12 -19.26
C ASP A 382 -10.76 2.19 -19.99
N SER A 383 -9.72 2.70 -19.34
CA SER A 383 -8.35 2.70 -19.89
C SER A 383 -7.75 1.31 -20.01
N TYR A 384 -8.41 0.26 -19.52
CA TYR A 384 -7.98 -1.14 -19.64
C TYR A 384 -8.96 -2.02 -20.42
N ALA A 385 -10.09 -1.48 -20.89
CA ALA A 385 -11.08 -2.25 -21.63
C ALA A 385 -10.44 -2.88 -22.89
N PRO A 386 -10.70 -4.15 -23.22
CA PRO A 386 -10.12 -4.81 -24.40
C PRO A 386 -10.36 -4.02 -25.70
N GLU A 387 -11.52 -3.39 -25.84
CA GLU A 387 -11.89 -2.56 -26.99
C GLU A 387 -11.04 -1.30 -27.08
N ARG A 388 -10.67 -0.72 -25.92
CA ARG A 388 -9.79 0.46 -25.85
C ARG A 388 -8.35 0.07 -26.13
N ALA A 389 -7.84 -0.97 -25.47
CA ALA A 389 -6.46 -1.43 -25.60
C ALA A 389 -6.15 -1.96 -27.01
N GLY A 390 -7.15 -2.58 -27.66
CA GLY A 390 -7.04 -3.19 -28.98
C GLY A 390 -7.23 -2.24 -30.18
N ARG A 391 -7.41 -0.94 -29.95
CA ARG A 391 -7.54 0.07 -31.00
C ARG A 391 -6.33 0.04 -31.96
N PRO A 392 -6.51 -0.09 -33.29
CA PRO A 392 -5.38 -0.22 -34.22
C PRO A 392 -4.38 0.95 -34.16
N ASP A 393 -4.89 2.18 -34.05
CA ASP A 393 -4.08 3.40 -33.94
C ASP A 393 -3.30 3.47 -32.62
N THR A 394 -3.93 3.04 -31.51
CA THR A 394 -3.26 2.92 -30.21
C THR A 394 -2.14 1.89 -30.24
N VAL A 395 -2.39 0.70 -30.79
CA VAL A 395 -1.38 -0.36 -30.87
C VAL A 395 -0.19 0.06 -31.73
N ASP A 396 -0.44 0.81 -32.80
CA ASP A 396 0.62 1.35 -33.65
C ASP A 396 1.47 2.40 -32.91
N LEU A 397 0.86 3.39 -32.26
CA LEU A 397 1.58 4.40 -31.48
C LEU A 397 2.33 3.78 -30.29
N TRP A 398 1.68 2.87 -29.56
CA TRP A 398 2.25 2.16 -28.41
C TRP A 398 3.58 1.47 -28.77
N ARG A 399 3.65 0.82 -29.93
CA ARG A 399 4.88 0.16 -30.42
C ARG A 399 6.00 1.14 -30.76
N ARG A 400 5.70 2.42 -30.92
CA ARG A 400 6.64 3.50 -31.22
C ARG A 400 7.06 4.28 -29.97
N VAL A 401 6.49 3.95 -28.80
CA VAL A 401 6.94 4.46 -27.49
C VAL A 401 8.06 3.58 -26.96
N THR A 402 9.23 4.19 -26.72
CA THR A 402 10.39 3.52 -26.16
C THR A 402 10.90 4.27 -24.93
N THR A 403 11.57 3.55 -24.03
CA THR A 403 12.20 4.13 -22.84
C THR A 403 13.71 3.94 -22.90
N THR A 404 14.46 4.81 -22.24
CA THR A 404 15.89 4.68 -22.02
C THR A 404 16.25 5.14 -20.62
N GLU A 405 17.28 4.52 -20.03
CA GLU A 405 17.83 4.97 -18.75
C GLU A 405 18.59 6.28 -18.95
N ASP A 406 18.35 7.22 -18.05
CA ASP A 406 19.12 8.44 -17.88
C ASP A 406 19.76 8.43 -16.48
N PRO A 407 21.11 8.51 -16.38
CA PRO A 407 21.82 8.44 -15.10
C PRO A 407 21.38 9.48 -14.07
N GLU A 408 20.97 10.67 -14.51
CA GLU A 408 20.52 11.73 -13.60
C GLU A 408 19.16 11.38 -12.99
N TRP A 409 18.24 10.84 -13.79
CA TRP A 409 16.94 10.36 -13.28
C TRP A 409 17.12 9.12 -12.37
N THR A 410 18.10 8.25 -12.64
CA THR A 410 18.47 7.16 -11.72
C THR A 410 19.02 7.69 -10.39
N ARG A 411 19.92 8.69 -10.40
CA ARG A 411 20.44 9.33 -9.20
C ARG A 411 19.31 9.90 -8.34
N ARG A 412 18.40 10.66 -8.96
CA ARG A 412 17.25 11.26 -8.27
C ARG A 412 16.30 10.21 -7.71
N TYR A 413 16.05 9.12 -8.43
CA TYR A 413 15.20 8.01 -7.94
C TYR A 413 15.70 7.42 -6.62
N HIS A 414 17.01 7.32 -6.44
CA HIS A 414 17.65 6.79 -5.23
C HIS A 414 17.99 7.84 -4.17
N SER A 415 17.71 9.13 -4.41
CA SER A 415 18.01 10.17 -3.42
C SER A 415 17.23 9.95 -2.14
N MET A 416 17.87 10.11 -0.99
CA MET A 416 17.20 10.12 0.31
C MET A 416 16.69 11.53 0.68
N ASP A 417 17.10 12.56 -0.07
CA ASP A 417 16.54 13.91 0.06
C ASP A 417 15.19 13.97 -0.67
N PRO A 418 14.06 14.19 0.04
CA PRO A 418 12.75 14.31 -0.59
C PRO A 418 12.69 15.40 -1.67
N ALA A 419 13.47 16.48 -1.55
CA ALA A 419 13.49 17.57 -2.52
C ALA A 419 14.17 17.19 -3.84
N GLU A 420 15.08 16.22 -3.82
CA GLU A 420 15.72 15.72 -5.04
C GLU A 420 15.02 14.47 -5.60
N LYS A 421 14.38 13.68 -4.72
CA LYS A 421 13.75 12.41 -5.06
C LYS A 421 12.70 12.59 -6.16
N ALA A 422 12.83 11.82 -7.23
CA ALA A 422 11.98 11.92 -8.40
C ALA A 422 11.65 10.54 -8.99
N PHE A 423 10.45 10.43 -9.57
CA PHE A 423 9.93 9.19 -10.15
C PHE A 423 9.46 9.37 -11.60
N GLY A 424 9.59 10.57 -12.17
CA GLY A 424 9.24 10.88 -13.55
C GLY A 424 10.45 10.84 -14.49
N GLY A 425 10.54 11.84 -15.37
CA GLY A 425 11.58 11.93 -16.38
C GLY A 425 11.28 12.97 -17.46
N ARG A 426 11.99 12.87 -18.59
CA ARG A 426 11.81 13.71 -19.79
C ARG A 426 11.25 12.86 -20.93
N VAL A 427 10.29 13.40 -21.69
CA VAL A 427 9.80 12.79 -22.93
C VAL A 427 10.15 13.64 -24.14
N GLU A 428 10.50 12.97 -25.24
CA GLU A 428 10.74 13.56 -26.55
C GLU A 428 9.80 12.91 -27.57
N ILE A 429 8.86 13.70 -28.10
CA ILE A 429 7.88 13.26 -29.10
C ILE A 429 8.26 13.88 -30.45
N ARG A 430 8.73 13.04 -31.37
CA ARG A 430 9.03 13.44 -32.75
C ARG A 430 7.76 13.36 -33.58
N LEU A 431 7.42 14.43 -34.29
CA LEU A 431 6.28 14.45 -35.22
C LEU A 431 6.71 14.08 -36.64
N THR A 432 5.76 13.65 -37.45
CA THR A 432 5.99 13.24 -38.86
C THR A 432 6.36 14.42 -39.77
N ASP A 433 6.03 15.66 -39.37
CA ASP A 433 6.47 16.89 -40.04
C ASP A 433 7.95 17.27 -39.75
N GLY A 434 8.60 16.52 -38.87
CA GLY A 434 9.98 16.74 -38.47
C GLY A 434 10.18 17.80 -37.38
N SER A 435 9.14 18.21 -36.66
CA SER A 435 9.25 18.93 -35.39
C SER A 435 9.35 17.97 -34.19
N THR A 436 9.74 18.48 -33.02
CA THR A 436 9.87 17.69 -31.79
C THR A 436 9.29 18.47 -30.61
N ILE A 437 8.45 17.82 -29.81
CA ILE A 437 7.91 18.33 -28.55
C ILE A 437 8.70 17.66 -27.41
N VAL A 438 9.20 18.46 -26.47
CA VAL A 438 9.98 18.00 -25.32
C VAL A 438 9.38 18.57 -24.06
N ASP A 439 9.16 17.72 -23.07
CA ASP A 439 8.64 18.12 -21.77
C ASP A 439 9.10 17.15 -20.67
N GLU A 440 9.02 17.56 -19.40
CA GLU A 440 9.46 16.76 -18.26
C GLU A 440 8.57 16.92 -17.03
N ILE A 441 8.66 15.93 -16.15
CA ILE A 441 7.96 15.92 -14.86
C ILE A 441 8.81 15.15 -13.84
N ALA A 442 8.96 15.67 -12.63
CA ALA A 442 9.77 15.02 -11.60
C ALA A 442 8.97 14.02 -10.74
N VAL A 443 7.76 14.42 -10.34
CA VAL A 443 6.85 13.63 -9.49
C VAL A 443 5.42 13.83 -9.99
N ALA A 444 4.53 12.88 -9.69
CA ALA A 444 3.12 12.97 -10.04
C ALA A 444 2.46 14.21 -9.42
N ASP A 445 1.38 14.70 -10.02
CA ASP A 445 0.70 15.91 -9.54
C ASP A 445 0.21 15.74 -8.10
N ALA A 446 -0.34 14.57 -7.78
CA ALA A 446 -0.87 14.19 -6.47
C ALA A 446 0.19 13.92 -5.39
N HIS A 447 1.48 13.85 -5.74
CA HIS A 447 2.57 13.62 -4.79
C HIS A 447 2.62 14.76 -3.74
N PRO A 448 3.10 14.53 -2.50
CA PRO A 448 3.24 15.59 -1.49
C PRO A 448 4.04 16.83 -1.95
N LEU A 449 4.96 16.63 -2.90
CA LEU A 449 5.77 17.67 -3.55
C LEU A 449 5.35 17.94 -5.01
N GLY A 450 4.19 17.44 -5.43
CA GLY A 450 3.65 17.59 -6.79
C GLY A 450 2.98 18.94 -7.02
N ALA A 451 2.46 19.15 -8.24
CA ALA A 451 1.78 20.39 -8.60
C ALA A 451 0.41 20.56 -7.92
N ARG A 452 -0.22 19.45 -7.51
CA ARG A 452 -1.50 19.42 -6.79
C ARG A 452 -1.48 18.29 -5.75
N PRO A 453 -0.74 18.47 -4.64
CA PRO A 453 -0.73 17.49 -3.55
C PRO A 453 -2.16 17.21 -3.09
N PHE A 454 -2.54 15.94 -3.00
CA PHE A 454 -3.90 15.55 -2.66
C PHE A 454 -4.29 16.08 -1.27
N ALA A 455 -5.42 16.77 -1.20
CA ALA A 455 -6.08 17.18 0.04
C ALA A 455 -7.41 16.43 0.23
N ARG A 456 -8.08 16.62 1.37
CA ARG A 456 -9.35 15.94 1.71
C ARG A 456 -10.36 15.94 0.57
N ALA A 457 -10.52 17.08 -0.12
CA ALA A 457 -11.46 17.21 -1.23
C ALA A 457 -11.16 16.23 -2.39
N ASP A 458 -9.87 16.01 -2.69
CA ASP A 458 -9.45 15.07 -3.73
C ASP A 458 -9.71 13.60 -3.31
N TYR A 459 -9.45 13.25 -2.05
CA TYR A 459 -9.78 11.91 -1.52
C TYR A 459 -11.29 11.65 -1.51
N VAL A 460 -12.09 12.65 -1.12
CA VAL A 460 -13.56 12.57 -1.16
C VAL A 460 -14.05 12.42 -2.59
N ALA A 461 -13.49 13.18 -3.54
CA ALA A 461 -13.82 13.06 -4.95
C ALA A 461 -13.48 11.66 -5.47
N LYS A 462 -12.29 11.13 -5.15
CA LYS A 462 -11.89 9.76 -5.49
C LYS A 462 -12.86 8.72 -4.93
N LEU A 463 -13.27 8.83 -3.66
CA LEU A 463 -14.28 7.93 -3.08
C LEU A 463 -15.60 8.01 -3.85
N ARG A 464 -16.13 9.20 -4.12
CA ARG A 464 -17.39 9.36 -4.85
C ARG A 464 -17.31 8.77 -6.25
N THR A 465 -16.21 9.00 -6.97
CA THR A 465 -15.98 8.42 -8.30
C THR A 465 -15.93 6.90 -8.26
N LEU A 466 -15.21 6.31 -7.29
CA LEU A 466 -15.07 4.85 -7.17
C LEU A 466 -16.31 4.17 -6.55
N ALA A 467 -17.16 4.93 -5.89
CA ALA A 467 -18.42 4.45 -5.32
C ALA A 467 -19.59 4.50 -6.31
N ASP A 468 -19.46 5.21 -7.44
CA ASP A 468 -20.54 5.34 -8.42
C ASP A 468 -21.03 3.97 -8.90
N GLY A 469 -22.34 3.75 -8.81
CA GLY A 469 -22.97 2.46 -9.14
C GLY A 469 -22.65 1.30 -8.19
N VAL A 470 -21.79 1.47 -7.18
CA VAL A 470 -21.33 0.45 -6.21
C VAL A 470 -21.95 0.66 -4.83
N LEU A 471 -21.92 1.89 -4.31
CA LEU A 471 -22.56 2.28 -3.04
C LEU A 471 -23.76 3.18 -3.33
N GLU A 472 -24.66 3.32 -2.35
CA GLU A 472 -25.68 4.36 -2.41
C GLU A 472 -25.09 5.70 -1.92
N ASP A 473 -25.50 6.84 -2.48
CA ASP A 473 -24.96 8.16 -2.07
C ASP A 473 -25.07 8.41 -0.56
N ARG A 474 -26.18 7.99 0.05
CA ARG A 474 -26.40 8.10 1.51
C ARG A 474 -25.37 7.31 2.32
N GLU A 475 -24.86 6.22 1.76
CA GLU A 475 -23.85 5.38 2.41
C GLU A 475 -22.47 6.02 2.33
N VAL A 476 -22.14 6.62 1.18
CA VAL A 476 -20.93 7.43 1.03
C VAL A 476 -20.94 8.60 2.01
N ASP A 477 -22.05 9.33 2.08
CA ASP A 477 -22.20 10.48 2.99
C ASP A 477 -22.13 10.05 4.47
N ARG A 478 -22.75 8.92 4.84
CA ARG A 478 -22.65 8.34 6.19
C ARG A 478 -21.21 8.02 6.56
N PHE A 479 -20.50 7.32 5.68
CA PHE A 479 -19.12 6.92 5.93
C PHE A 479 -18.20 8.14 6.08
N LEU A 480 -18.34 9.12 5.18
CA LEU A 480 -17.57 10.37 5.26
C LEU A 480 -17.85 11.11 6.57
N ALA A 481 -19.12 11.34 6.92
CA ALA A 481 -19.48 12.04 8.16
C ALA A 481 -18.91 11.36 9.42
N LEU A 482 -18.81 10.04 9.42
CA LEU A 482 -18.20 9.28 10.51
C LEU A 482 -16.68 9.43 10.54
N VAL A 483 -16.00 9.20 9.41
CA VAL A 483 -14.54 9.16 9.36
C VAL A 483 -13.92 10.53 9.58
N GLU A 484 -14.60 11.62 9.20
CA GLU A 484 -14.13 12.98 9.48
C GLU A 484 -14.11 13.31 10.97
N ARG A 485 -14.89 12.60 11.77
CA ARG A 485 -14.90 12.69 13.23
C ARG A 485 -14.08 11.59 13.91
N LEU A 486 -13.18 10.93 13.19
CA LEU A 486 -12.37 9.81 13.70
C LEU A 486 -11.78 10.06 15.11
N PRO A 487 -11.18 11.22 15.43
CA PRO A 487 -10.61 11.45 16.77
C PRO A 487 -11.64 11.39 17.91
N GLU A 488 -12.91 11.62 17.62
CA GLU A 488 -14.01 11.74 18.57
C GLU A 488 -14.81 10.45 18.74
N LEU A 489 -14.57 9.44 17.89
CA LEU A 489 -15.40 8.24 17.85
C LEU A 489 -15.30 7.44 19.15
N ALA A 490 -16.47 7.10 19.69
CA ALA A 490 -16.61 6.15 20.77
C ALA A 490 -16.46 4.69 20.26
N ALA A 491 -16.31 3.76 21.20
CA ALA A 491 -16.07 2.35 20.90
C ALA A 491 -17.16 1.73 20.00
N ASP A 492 -18.43 2.03 20.25
CA ASP A 492 -19.57 1.51 19.50
C ASP A 492 -19.69 2.09 18.08
N GLU A 493 -19.09 3.27 17.85
CA GLU A 493 -19.03 3.90 16.54
C GLU A 493 -17.95 3.29 15.62
N LEU A 494 -16.94 2.61 16.18
CA LEU A 494 -15.82 2.02 15.40
C LEU A 494 -16.27 0.97 14.38
N ALA A 495 -17.37 0.27 14.64
CA ALA A 495 -17.97 -0.68 13.70
C ALA A 495 -18.51 0.00 12.43
N GLY A 496 -18.74 1.32 12.47
CA GLY A 496 -19.19 2.12 11.33
C GLY A 496 -18.06 2.51 10.37
N LEU A 497 -16.78 2.26 10.71
CA LEU A 497 -15.59 2.48 9.87
C LEU A 497 -15.48 1.40 8.76
N THR A 498 -16.56 1.24 8.00
CA THR A 498 -16.72 0.33 6.87
C THR A 498 -17.74 0.94 5.92
N VAL A 499 -17.88 0.37 4.72
CA VAL A 499 -18.94 0.73 3.77
C VAL A 499 -19.77 -0.50 3.42
N THR A 500 -21.05 -0.31 3.11
CA THR A 500 -21.98 -1.36 2.71
C THR A 500 -22.32 -1.23 1.22
N ALA A 501 -22.18 -2.32 0.48
CA ALA A 501 -22.53 -2.36 -0.93
C ALA A 501 -24.02 -2.06 -1.13
N ARG A 502 -24.38 -1.43 -2.25
CA ARG A 502 -25.78 -1.28 -2.62
C ARG A 502 -26.48 -2.65 -2.68
N PRO A 503 -27.78 -2.74 -2.35
CA PRO A 503 -28.52 -4.00 -2.40
C PRO A 503 -28.39 -4.69 -3.75
N GLY A 504 -28.15 -6.01 -3.74
CA GLY A 504 -28.05 -6.84 -4.93
C GLY A 504 -26.69 -6.81 -5.65
N LEU A 505 -25.77 -5.89 -5.33
CA LEU A 505 -24.46 -5.82 -6.00
C LEU A 505 -23.64 -7.09 -5.77
N LEU A 506 -23.59 -7.57 -4.53
CA LEU A 506 -22.76 -8.73 -4.17
C LEU A 506 -23.39 -10.06 -4.62
N ASP A 507 -24.71 -10.11 -4.80
CA ASP A 507 -25.43 -11.32 -5.22
C ASP A 507 -24.98 -11.80 -6.61
N GLY A 508 -24.65 -10.85 -7.50
CA GLY A 508 -24.18 -11.13 -8.85
C GLY A 508 -22.75 -11.66 -8.94
N ALA A 509 -21.94 -11.51 -7.89
CA ALA A 509 -20.53 -11.90 -7.90
C ALA A 509 -20.31 -13.39 -7.56
N GLY A 510 -21.35 -14.09 -7.10
CA GLY A 510 -21.28 -15.45 -6.60
C GLY A 510 -20.46 -15.57 -5.30
N SER A 511 -20.50 -16.76 -4.68
CA SER A 511 -19.63 -17.09 -3.53
C SER A 511 -18.93 -18.41 -3.83
N PRO A 512 -17.62 -18.40 -4.17
CA PRO A 512 -16.89 -19.64 -4.44
C PRO A 512 -16.87 -20.51 -3.18
N LYS A 513 -16.98 -21.83 -3.36
CA LYS A 513 -16.91 -22.79 -2.26
C LYS A 513 -15.45 -23.14 -1.96
N GLY A 514 -15.08 -23.09 -0.69
CA GLY A 514 -13.80 -23.56 -0.16
C GLY A 514 -13.94 -24.92 0.53
N LEU A 515 -12.96 -25.24 1.37
CA LEU A 515 -13.00 -26.43 2.23
C LEU A 515 -14.02 -26.29 3.39
N LEU A 516 -14.24 -25.07 3.86
CA LEU A 516 -15.06 -24.72 5.02
C LEU A 516 -16.47 -24.30 4.64
#